data_AF-A0A1J8PR42-F1
#
_entry.id   AF-A0A1J8PR42-F1
#
_cell.length_a   1.000
_cell.length_b   1.000
_cell.length_c   1.000
_cell.angle_alpha   90.00
_cell.angle_beta   90.00
_cell.angle_gamma   90.00
#
_symmetry.space_group_name_H-M   'P 1'
#
loop_
_entity.id
_entity.type
_entity.pdbx_description
1 polymer ?
#
loop_
_entity_poly.entity_id
_entity_poly.type
_entity_poly.pdbx_seq_one_letter_code
_entity_poly.pdbx_strand_id
1 'polypeptide(L)'
;MSQPLSEYDIIFAGGGTTACVIAGRLAAYDSSLKILILEGGPHTFNEAAHVQPYKYFTHQAEGSITMTTYVGNPSPHLNGRAPTISCGHCVGGGSSVNYMVYTRAPASDYDDWGVDSWESRNLIPLMKKLETYQVHPDRLMHGYNGPIKVSSGGGKLGLFDEFVHVGTTYHKRSFADDTEDLETCNVYSPWAK
;
A
#
# COMPACT_ATOMS: atom_id res chain seq x y z
N MET A 1 22.87 17.91 -8.33
CA MET A 1 22.91 16.44 -8.28
C MET A 1 24.35 16.01 -8.42
N SER A 2 24.82 15.07 -7.61
CA SER A 2 26.16 14.47 -7.79
C SER A 2 26.21 13.71 -9.12
N GLN A 3 27.39 13.66 -9.75
CA GLN A 3 27.60 12.81 -10.93
C GLN A 3 27.29 11.35 -10.56
N PRO A 4 26.66 10.58 -11.46
CA PRO A 4 26.44 9.16 -11.24
C PRO A 4 27.79 8.46 -11.06
N LEU A 5 27.88 7.58 -10.06
CA LEU A 5 29.04 6.72 -9.85
C LEU A 5 29.12 5.69 -10.98
N SER A 6 30.34 5.22 -11.27
CA SER A 6 30.54 4.09 -12.20
C SER A 6 30.16 2.74 -11.60
N GLU A 7 30.02 2.66 -10.27
CA GLU A 7 29.76 1.42 -9.53
C GLU A 7 28.90 1.70 -8.28
N TYR A 8 28.00 0.76 -7.97
CA TYR A 8 27.09 0.76 -6.82
C TYR A 8 27.10 -0.62 -6.17
N ASP A 9 26.89 -0.69 -4.86
CA ASP A 9 26.82 -1.95 -4.13
C ASP A 9 25.50 -2.68 -4.40
N ILE A 10 24.41 -1.91 -4.53
CA ILE A 10 23.06 -2.43 -4.73
C ILE A 10 22.32 -1.57 -5.74
N ILE A 11 21.69 -2.21 -6.73
CA ILE A 11 20.88 -1.54 -7.75
C ILE A 11 19.47 -2.12 -7.71
N PHE A 12 18.46 -1.26 -7.52
CA PHE A 12 17.05 -1.61 -7.67
C PHE A 12 16.57 -1.20 -9.07
N ALA A 13 16.02 -2.17 -9.81
CA ALA A 13 15.29 -1.91 -11.04
C ALA A 13 13.80 -1.69 -10.71
N GLY A 14 13.40 -0.43 -10.62
CA GLY A 14 12.09 0.03 -10.17
C GLY A 14 12.15 0.67 -8.78
N GLY A 15 11.60 1.86 -8.66
CA GLY A 15 11.49 2.63 -7.42
C GLY A 15 10.13 2.49 -6.75
N GLY A 16 9.50 1.32 -6.80
CA GLY A 16 8.22 1.06 -6.16
C GLY A 16 8.31 0.88 -4.63
N THR A 17 7.15 0.70 -3.97
CA THR A 17 7.00 0.54 -2.51
C THR A 17 8.07 -0.37 -1.88
N THR A 18 8.24 -1.59 -2.40
CA THR A 18 9.19 -2.57 -1.88
C THR A 18 10.64 -2.08 -1.97
N ALA A 19 11.04 -1.51 -3.12
CA ALA A 19 12.38 -0.99 -3.32
C ALA A 19 12.67 0.18 -2.37
N CYS A 20 11.73 1.11 -2.20
CA CYS A 20 11.86 2.22 -1.26
C CYS A 20 12.03 1.74 0.19
N VAL A 21 11.26 0.71 0.60
CA VAL A 21 11.40 0.11 1.94
C VAL A 21 12.78 -0.52 2.12
N ILE A 22 13.20 -1.38 1.18
CA ILE A 22 14.48 -2.09 1.31
C ILE A 22 15.65 -1.11 1.26
N ALA A 23 15.69 -0.22 0.27
CA ALA A 23 16.75 0.78 0.12
C ALA A 23 16.86 1.68 1.36
N GLY A 24 15.72 2.18 1.88
CA GLY A 24 15.70 3.01 3.08
C GLY A 24 16.20 2.27 4.33
N ARG A 25 15.86 0.98 4.48
CA ARG A 25 16.34 0.16 5.60
C ARG A 25 17.83 -0.17 5.51
N LEU A 26 18.32 -0.50 4.32
CA LEU A 26 19.74 -0.77 4.09
C LEU A 26 20.59 0.47 4.30
N ALA A 27 20.18 1.62 3.75
CA ALA A 27 20.88 2.90 3.95
C ALA A 27 20.91 3.33 5.43
N ALA A 28 19.86 3.03 6.19
CA ALA A 28 19.82 3.31 7.63
C ALA A 28 20.68 2.32 8.46
N TYR A 29 20.87 1.10 7.97
CA TYR A 29 21.71 0.09 8.61
C TYR A 29 23.20 0.37 8.35
N ASP A 30 23.55 0.72 7.11
CA ASP A 30 24.91 1.01 6.70
C ASP A 30 24.93 2.17 5.69
N SER A 31 25.39 3.34 6.15
CA SER A 31 25.47 4.55 5.34
C SER A 31 26.63 4.55 4.34
N SER A 32 27.51 3.53 4.36
CA SER A 32 28.59 3.39 3.39
C SER A 32 28.13 2.76 2.07
N LEU A 33 26.97 2.07 2.07
CA LEU A 33 26.38 1.45 0.89
C LEU A 33 25.99 2.49 -0.15
N LYS A 34 26.50 2.31 -1.37
CA LYS A 34 26.10 3.07 -2.57
C LYS A 34 24.90 2.36 -3.19
N ILE A 35 23.70 2.89 -2.93
CA ILE A 35 22.45 2.32 -3.44
C ILE A 35 21.92 3.16 -4.60
N LEU A 36 21.64 2.52 -5.73
CA LEU A 36 20.99 3.13 -6.88
C LEU A 36 19.57 2.58 -7.04
N ILE A 37 18.60 3.48 -7.28
CA ILE A 37 17.24 3.11 -7.70
C ILE A 37 17.02 3.65 -9.10
N LEU A 38 16.72 2.78 -10.06
CA LEU A 38 16.37 3.12 -11.43
C LEU A 38 14.86 3.06 -11.57
N GLU A 39 14.20 4.20 -11.71
CA GLU A 39 12.76 4.29 -11.93
C GLU A 39 12.48 4.85 -13.32
N GLY A 40 11.56 4.20 -14.05
CA GLY A 40 11.20 4.62 -15.40
C GLY A 40 10.26 5.82 -15.44
N GLY A 41 9.44 5.98 -14.39
CA GLY A 41 8.51 7.09 -14.25
C GLY A 41 9.08 8.33 -13.55
N PRO A 42 8.28 9.40 -13.44
CA PRO A 42 8.70 10.65 -12.81
C PRO A 42 8.96 10.50 -11.30
N HIS A 43 9.74 11.43 -10.77
CA HIS A 43 9.88 11.60 -9.33
C HIS A 43 8.61 12.23 -8.74
N THR A 44 8.29 11.90 -7.48
CA THR A 44 7.04 12.28 -6.80
C THR A 44 7.26 13.17 -5.57
N PHE A 45 8.50 13.64 -5.34
CA PHE A 45 8.86 14.28 -4.08
C PHE A 45 8.31 15.70 -4.02
N ASN A 46 7.52 15.99 -3.00
CA ASN A 46 6.83 17.28 -2.79
C ASN A 46 5.92 17.71 -3.94
N GLU A 47 5.56 16.79 -4.83
CA GLU A 47 4.63 17.07 -5.91
C GLU A 47 3.19 17.04 -5.40
N ALA A 48 2.44 18.12 -5.66
CA ALA A 48 1.11 18.32 -5.10
C ALA A 48 0.13 17.19 -5.45
N ALA A 49 0.29 16.55 -6.61
CA ALA A 49 -0.52 15.40 -7.02
C ALA A 49 -0.34 14.18 -6.11
N HIS A 50 0.84 14.03 -5.50
CA HIS A 50 1.20 12.86 -4.68
C HIS A 50 1.07 13.11 -3.18
N VAL A 51 1.31 14.34 -2.72
CA VAL A 51 1.24 14.67 -1.27
C VAL A 51 -0.15 15.09 -0.80
N GLN A 52 -1.09 15.35 -1.71
CA GLN A 52 -2.48 15.71 -1.37
C GLN A 52 -3.42 14.52 -1.63
N PRO A 53 -3.86 13.80 -0.59
CA PRO A 53 -4.68 12.59 -0.72
C PRO A 53 -5.86 12.71 -1.69
N TYR A 54 -6.58 13.84 -1.67
CA TYR A 54 -7.78 14.03 -2.50
C TYR A 54 -7.50 14.08 -4.01
N LYS A 55 -6.24 14.21 -4.43
CA LYS A 55 -5.84 14.26 -5.84
C LYS A 55 -5.59 12.89 -6.45
N TYR A 56 -5.70 11.79 -5.72
CA TYR A 56 -5.36 10.45 -6.24
C TYR A 56 -6.04 10.10 -7.58
N PHE A 57 -7.26 10.57 -7.82
CA PHE A 57 -7.97 10.35 -9.09
C PHE A 57 -7.29 10.98 -10.31
N THR A 58 -6.46 12.02 -10.13
CA THR A 58 -5.76 12.66 -11.26
C THR A 58 -4.72 11.75 -11.90
N HIS A 59 -4.24 10.72 -11.18
CA HIS A 59 -3.30 9.75 -11.73
C HIS A 59 -3.92 8.85 -12.80
N GLN A 60 -5.25 8.70 -12.81
CA GLN A 60 -6.01 7.95 -13.81
C GLN A 60 -6.53 8.82 -14.95
N ALA A 61 -6.31 10.14 -14.88
CA ALA A 61 -6.74 11.05 -15.93
C ALA A 61 -5.95 10.81 -17.23
N GLU A 62 -6.59 11.13 -18.35
CA GLU A 62 -5.94 11.10 -19.66
C GLU A 62 -4.69 12.01 -19.65
N GLY A 63 -3.57 11.49 -20.16
CA GLY A 63 -2.29 12.20 -20.20
C GLY A 63 -1.45 12.13 -18.91
N SER A 64 -1.95 11.48 -17.85
CA SER A 64 -1.13 11.16 -16.68
C SER A 64 0.05 10.26 -17.06
N ILE A 65 1.25 10.66 -16.64
CA ILE A 65 2.50 9.91 -16.84
C ILE A 65 2.90 9.08 -15.61
N THR A 66 2.10 9.13 -14.54
CA THR A 66 2.43 8.45 -13.26
C THR A 66 1.93 7.01 -13.22
N MET A 67 1.26 6.55 -14.28
CA MET A 67 0.77 5.19 -14.44
C MET A 67 1.07 4.70 -15.86
N THR A 68 1.23 3.38 -16.01
CA THR A 68 1.27 2.72 -17.31
C THR A 68 0.12 1.74 -17.39
N THR A 69 -0.57 1.69 -18.55
CA THR A 69 -1.68 0.79 -18.79
C THR A 69 -1.29 -0.26 -19.82
N TYR A 70 -1.38 -1.53 -19.43
CA TYR A 70 -1.19 -2.68 -20.30
C TYR A 70 -2.55 -3.17 -20.79
N VAL A 71 -2.64 -3.44 -22.09
CA VAL A 71 -3.84 -4.00 -22.72
C VAL A 71 -3.60 -5.48 -22.96
N GLY A 72 -4.42 -6.32 -22.35
CA GLY A 72 -4.38 -7.77 -22.54
C GLY A 72 -5.04 -8.21 -23.85
N ASN A 73 -4.95 -9.49 -24.15
CA ASN A 73 -5.64 -10.06 -25.31
C ASN A 73 -7.16 -10.10 -25.10
N PRO A 74 -7.97 -9.94 -26.16
CA PRO A 74 -9.41 -10.20 -26.12
C PRO A 74 -9.70 -11.60 -25.53
N SER A 75 -10.68 -11.68 -24.63
CA SER A 75 -11.05 -12.94 -23.98
C SER A 75 -12.52 -13.27 -24.18
N PRO A 76 -12.88 -14.51 -24.58
CA PRO A 76 -14.28 -14.93 -24.64
C PRO A 76 -14.95 -14.91 -23.26
N HIS A 77 -14.18 -15.09 -22.17
CA HIS A 77 -14.68 -14.94 -20.79
C HIS A 77 -15.06 -13.50 -20.43
N LEU A 78 -14.65 -12.53 -21.25
CA LEU A 78 -14.98 -11.11 -21.11
C LEU A 78 -15.86 -10.62 -22.26
N ASN A 79 -16.63 -11.52 -22.90
CA ASN A 79 -17.45 -11.24 -24.09
C ASN A 79 -16.64 -10.61 -25.24
N GLY A 80 -15.40 -11.08 -25.45
CA GLY A 80 -14.51 -10.60 -26.49
C GLY A 80 -13.79 -9.28 -26.17
N ARG A 81 -13.95 -8.72 -24.97
CA ARG A 81 -13.21 -7.52 -24.56
C ARG A 81 -11.76 -7.85 -24.20
N ALA A 82 -10.87 -6.90 -24.48
CA ALA A 82 -9.51 -6.87 -23.97
C ALA A 82 -9.49 -6.22 -22.58
N PRO A 83 -8.96 -6.89 -21.55
CA PRO A 83 -8.81 -6.28 -20.23
C PRO A 83 -7.70 -5.23 -20.25
N THR A 84 -7.86 -4.17 -19.47
CA THR A 84 -6.81 -3.17 -19.23
C THR A 84 -6.35 -3.24 -17.78
N ILE A 85 -5.03 -3.24 -17.58
CA ILE A 85 -4.41 -3.28 -16.25
C ILE A 85 -3.45 -2.11 -16.14
N SER A 86 -3.72 -1.22 -15.20
CA SER A 86 -2.86 -0.06 -14.93
C SER A 86 -2.01 -0.31 -13.69
N CYS A 87 -0.73 0.05 -13.76
CA CYS A 87 0.18 0.02 -12.62
C CYS A 87 0.85 1.38 -12.42
N GLY A 88 1.31 1.66 -11.20
CA GLY A 88 2.11 2.86 -10.93
C GLY A 88 3.39 2.85 -11.76
N HIS A 89 3.71 4.01 -12.34
CA HIS A 89 4.90 4.26 -13.13
C HIS A 89 5.47 5.61 -12.68
N CYS A 90 6.05 5.63 -11.48
CA CYS A 90 6.66 6.79 -10.84
C CYS A 90 7.39 6.33 -9.56
N VAL A 91 8.21 7.19 -8.96
CA VAL A 91 8.87 6.89 -7.67
C VAL A 91 7.82 6.67 -6.57
N GLY A 92 7.96 5.58 -5.83
CA GLY A 92 6.98 5.00 -4.89
C GLY A 92 6.02 4.00 -5.56
N GLY A 93 5.90 4.01 -6.89
CA GLY A 93 5.05 3.09 -7.64
C GLY A 93 3.59 3.20 -7.19
N GLY A 94 2.99 2.06 -6.82
CA GLY A 94 1.61 2.00 -6.34
C GLY A 94 1.34 2.89 -5.13
N SER A 95 2.26 3.04 -4.18
CA SER A 95 2.03 3.87 -2.99
C SER A 95 1.86 5.36 -3.31
N SER A 96 2.32 5.80 -4.48
CA SER A 96 2.23 7.20 -4.91
C SER A 96 0.95 7.52 -5.68
N VAL A 97 0.15 6.52 -6.06
CA VAL A 97 -1.02 6.68 -6.95
C VAL A 97 -2.26 5.89 -6.52
N ASN A 98 -2.18 5.12 -5.42
CA ASN A 98 -3.27 4.26 -4.96
C ASN A 98 -4.41 5.05 -4.29
N TYR A 99 -5.40 4.31 -3.79
CA TYR A 99 -6.58 4.88 -3.14
C TYR A 99 -6.37 5.12 -1.63
N MET A 100 -5.16 4.89 -1.13
CA MET A 100 -4.76 4.96 0.29
C MET A 100 -5.73 4.18 1.19
N VAL A 101 -6.14 2.99 0.76
CA VAL A 101 -6.91 2.08 1.61
C VAL A 101 -5.91 1.26 2.40
N TYR A 102 -5.96 1.36 3.72
CA TYR A 102 -5.17 0.51 4.60
C TYR A 102 -5.91 -0.81 4.82
N THR A 103 -5.26 -1.91 4.42
CA THR A 103 -5.78 -3.27 4.60
C THR A 103 -4.63 -4.25 4.79
N ARG A 104 -4.80 -5.20 5.70
CA ARG A 104 -3.90 -6.32 5.99
C ARG A 104 -4.60 -7.61 5.62
N ALA A 105 -3.83 -8.54 5.07
CA ALA A 105 -4.33 -9.89 4.81
C ALA A 105 -4.52 -10.63 6.14
N PRO A 106 -5.48 -11.56 6.23
CA PRO A 106 -5.60 -12.45 7.39
C PRO A 106 -4.35 -13.31 7.56
N ALA A 107 -4.10 -13.79 8.78
CA ALA A 107 -2.94 -14.61 9.11
C ALA A 107 -2.80 -15.84 8.19
N SER A 108 -3.93 -16.48 7.88
CA SER A 108 -3.98 -17.66 7.00
C SER A 108 -3.37 -17.41 5.62
N ASP A 109 -3.49 -16.20 5.06
CA ASP A 109 -2.96 -15.91 3.73
C ASP A 109 -1.43 -16.04 3.69
N TYR A 110 -0.75 -15.71 4.79
CA TYR A 110 0.70 -15.85 4.92
C TYR A 110 1.10 -17.29 5.28
N ASP A 111 0.35 -17.93 6.17
CA ASP A 111 0.62 -19.31 6.59
C ASP A 111 0.45 -20.30 5.42
N ASP A 112 -0.53 -20.05 4.55
CA ASP A 112 -0.82 -20.86 3.36
C ASP A 112 0.26 -20.74 2.26
N TRP A 113 1.22 -19.81 2.36
CA TRP A 113 2.36 -19.77 1.44
C TRP A 113 3.24 -21.02 1.56
N GLY A 114 3.26 -21.67 2.73
CA GLY A 114 4.07 -22.87 2.96
C GLY A 114 5.57 -22.62 2.79
N VAL A 115 6.03 -21.39 3.03
CA VAL A 115 7.44 -21.01 2.97
C VAL A 115 7.96 -20.72 4.37
N ASP A 116 9.02 -21.42 4.76
CA ASP A 116 9.66 -21.25 6.06
C ASP A 116 10.02 -19.78 6.31
N SER A 117 9.73 -19.30 7.52
CA SER A 117 9.94 -17.93 7.98
C SER A 117 8.99 -16.87 7.39
N TRP A 118 8.06 -17.25 6.52
CA TRP A 118 7.03 -16.35 5.97
C TRP A 118 5.65 -16.55 6.61
N GLU A 119 5.53 -17.43 7.61
CA GLU A 119 4.30 -17.56 8.38
C GLU A 119 3.96 -16.25 9.10
N SER A 120 2.67 -16.00 9.29
CA SER A 120 2.11 -14.80 9.91
C SER A 120 2.83 -14.40 11.20
N ARG A 121 3.10 -15.36 12.09
CA ARG A 121 3.86 -15.16 13.35
C ARG A 121 5.22 -14.50 13.16
N ASN A 122 5.91 -14.80 12.06
CA ASN A 122 7.23 -14.27 11.74
C ASN A 122 7.15 -12.90 11.08
N LEU A 123 6.05 -12.63 10.37
CA LEU A 123 5.81 -11.36 9.68
C LEU A 123 5.18 -10.29 10.57
N ILE A 124 4.39 -10.65 11.60
CA ILE A 124 3.74 -9.69 12.52
C ILE A 124 4.74 -8.66 13.11
N PRO A 125 5.92 -9.07 13.63
CA PRO A 125 6.91 -8.09 14.10
C PRO A 125 7.38 -7.11 13.01
N LEU A 126 7.46 -7.55 11.75
CA LEU A 126 7.85 -6.71 10.61
C LEU A 126 6.72 -5.76 10.21
N MET A 127 5.47 -6.21 10.23
CA MET A 127 4.28 -5.36 10.03
C MET A 127 4.25 -4.23 11.07
N LYS A 128 4.41 -4.56 12.35
CA LYS A 128 4.48 -3.59 13.45
C LYS A 128 5.68 -2.63 13.32
N LYS A 129 6.80 -3.08 12.75
CA LYS A 129 7.99 -2.23 12.51
C LYS A 129 7.77 -1.22 11.37
N LEU A 130 6.86 -1.51 10.44
CA LEU A 130 6.59 -0.66 9.28
C LEU A 130 5.70 0.54 9.63
N GLU A 131 4.72 0.35 10.51
CA GLU A 131 3.63 1.31 10.70
C GLU A 131 3.70 2.13 12.00
N THR A 132 3.07 3.29 11.94
CA THR A 132 2.58 4.06 13.08
C THR A 132 1.06 4.15 12.93
N TYR A 133 0.34 3.35 13.70
CA TYR A 133 -1.10 3.25 13.68
C TYR A 133 -1.73 4.32 14.57
N GLN A 134 -2.45 5.27 13.97
CA GLN A 134 -3.00 6.46 14.62
C GLN A 134 -4.52 6.40 14.78
N VAL A 135 -5.14 5.26 14.43
CA VAL A 135 -6.59 5.06 14.53
C VAL A 135 -6.99 4.80 15.99
N HIS A 136 -6.30 3.88 16.66
CA HIS A 136 -6.48 3.56 18.07
C HIS A 136 -5.14 3.27 18.76
N PRO A 137 -4.95 3.69 20.03
CA PRO A 137 -3.77 3.35 20.79
C PRO A 137 -3.76 1.86 21.20
N ASP A 138 -2.57 1.34 21.47
CA ASP A 138 -2.30 0.08 22.18
C ASP A 138 -2.96 -1.20 21.64
N ARG A 139 -3.28 -1.26 20.35
CA ARG A 139 -3.72 -2.49 19.69
C ARG A 139 -2.55 -3.46 19.56
N LEU A 140 -2.79 -4.71 19.95
CA LEU A 140 -1.75 -5.73 20.05
C LEU A 140 -1.06 -6.03 18.71
N MET A 141 -1.83 -6.01 17.62
CA MET A 141 -1.37 -6.38 16.29
C MET A 141 -0.80 -5.21 15.48
N HIS A 142 -0.74 -4.01 16.06
CA HIS A 142 -0.31 -2.78 15.37
C HIS A 142 1.01 -2.19 15.88
N GLY A 143 1.68 -1.47 14.99
CA GLY A 143 2.90 -0.71 15.24
C GLY A 143 2.62 0.75 15.55
N TYR A 144 3.49 1.39 16.35
CA TYR A 144 3.29 2.79 16.79
C TYR A 144 4.51 3.69 16.56
N ASN A 145 5.55 3.17 15.90
CA ASN A 145 6.84 3.87 15.74
C ASN A 145 7.44 3.75 14.33
N GLY A 146 6.74 3.08 13.40
CA GLY A 146 7.20 2.87 12.04
C GLY A 146 6.99 4.09 11.13
N PRO A 147 7.68 4.15 9.98
CA PRO A 147 7.64 5.31 9.09
C PRO A 147 6.29 5.51 8.38
N ILE A 148 5.47 4.47 8.21
CA ILE A 148 4.19 4.56 7.49
C ILE A 148 3.08 4.89 8.47
N LYS A 149 2.52 6.10 8.37
CA LYS A 149 1.43 6.56 9.24
C LYS A 149 0.09 6.11 8.67
N VAL A 150 -0.73 5.51 9.52
CA VAL A 150 -2.08 5.03 9.19
C VAL A 150 -3.07 5.76 10.08
N SER A 151 -4.16 6.30 9.54
CA SER A 151 -5.14 7.09 10.27
C SER A 151 -6.54 6.96 9.68
N SER A 152 -7.58 7.44 10.35
CA SER A 152 -8.93 7.55 9.74
C SER A 152 -9.04 8.69 8.71
N GLY A 153 -7.96 9.44 8.45
CA GLY A 153 -7.97 10.67 7.68
C GLY A 153 -8.60 11.86 8.43
N GLY A 154 -8.54 13.05 7.82
CA GLY A 154 -9.00 14.30 8.45
C GLY A 154 -10.50 14.61 8.30
N GLY A 155 -11.26 13.78 7.56
CA GLY A 155 -12.67 14.03 7.29
C GLY A 155 -13.50 12.76 7.40
N LYS A 156 -14.52 12.78 8.26
CA LYS A 156 -15.51 11.70 8.41
C LYS A 156 -16.83 12.15 7.79
N LEU A 157 -17.31 11.41 6.78
CA LEU A 157 -18.64 11.60 6.21
C LEU A 157 -19.64 10.69 6.93
N GLY A 158 -20.86 11.17 7.19
CA GLY A 158 -21.93 10.37 7.81
C GLY A 158 -22.31 9.11 7.01
N LEU A 159 -22.03 9.12 5.70
CA LEU A 159 -22.22 7.99 4.79
C LEU A 159 -21.56 6.69 5.26
N PHE A 160 -20.42 6.76 5.97
CA PHE A 160 -19.74 5.57 6.46
C PHE A 160 -20.52 4.89 7.59
N ASP A 161 -21.06 5.69 8.51
CA ASP A 161 -21.87 5.18 9.62
C ASP A 161 -23.21 4.62 9.09
N GLU A 162 -23.81 5.28 8.09
CA GLU A 162 -25.00 4.79 7.38
C GLU A 162 -24.73 3.46 6.66
N PHE A 163 -23.58 3.34 5.96
CA PHE A 163 -23.20 2.10 5.28
C PHE A 163 -23.08 0.92 6.25
N VAL A 164 -22.39 1.13 7.38
CA VAL A 164 -22.26 0.10 8.43
C VAL A 164 -23.63 -0.24 9.02
N HIS A 165 -24.48 0.75 9.27
CA HIS A 165 -25.82 0.53 9.80
C HIS A 165 -26.69 -0.32 8.86
N VAL A 166 -26.74 0.02 7.57
CA VAL A 166 -27.48 -0.76 6.56
C VAL A 166 -26.89 -2.16 6.46
N GLY A 167 -25.57 -2.28 6.39
CA GLY A 167 -24.88 -3.56 6.29
C GLY A 167 -25.21 -4.51 7.45
N THR A 168 -25.07 -4.03 8.68
CA THR A 168 -25.36 -4.83 9.89
C THR A 168 -26.85 -5.17 10.02
N THR A 169 -27.75 -4.31 9.54
CA THR A 169 -29.20 -4.53 9.56
C THR A 169 -29.64 -5.61 8.57
N TYR A 170 -29.18 -5.54 7.31
CA TYR A 170 -29.71 -6.38 6.23
C TYR A 170 -28.85 -7.61 5.93
N HIS A 171 -27.52 -7.50 6.00
CA HIS A 171 -26.61 -8.62 5.76
C HIS A 171 -26.32 -9.44 7.02
N LYS A 172 -26.74 -8.97 8.20
CA LYS A 172 -26.58 -9.67 9.51
C LYS A 172 -25.13 -10.06 9.86
N ARG A 173 -24.14 -9.47 9.20
CA ARG A 173 -22.73 -9.59 9.64
C ARG A 173 -22.51 -8.66 10.83
N SER A 174 -21.70 -9.09 11.78
CA SER A 174 -21.34 -8.29 12.93
C SER A 174 -20.47 -7.09 12.52
N PHE A 175 -20.34 -6.16 13.46
CA PHE A 175 -19.41 -5.05 13.37
C PHE A 175 -18.13 -5.37 14.15
N ALA A 176 -16.98 -4.93 13.65
CA ALA A 176 -15.75 -4.80 14.40
C ALA A 176 -15.15 -3.41 14.14
N ASP A 177 -14.47 -2.87 15.13
CA ASP A 177 -13.77 -1.58 15.02
C ASP A 177 -12.40 -1.70 14.35
N ASP A 178 -11.84 -2.91 14.30
CA ASP A 178 -10.58 -3.24 13.65
C ASP A 178 -10.70 -4.57 12.91
N THR A 179 -10.51 -4.55 11.60
CA THR A 179 -10.43 -5.75 10.73
C THR A 179 -9.01 -6.03 10.28
N GLU A 180 -8.06 -5.23 10.74
CA GLU A 180 -6.67 -5.26 10.30
C GLU A 180 -5.79 -5.93 11.36
N ASP A 181 -6.40 -6.74 12.22
CA ASP A 181 -5.78 -7.51 13.31
C ASP A 181 -5.33 -8.93 12.89
N LEU A 182 -5.46 -9.28 11.60
CA LEU A 182 -5.15 -10.57 10.96
C LEU A 182 -6.11 -11.72 11.29
N GLU A 183 -7.04 -11.57 12.22
CA GLU A 183 -7.92 -12.65 12.67
C GLU A 183 -9.39 -12.34 12.38
N THR A 184 -9.79 -11.09 12.57
CA THR A 184 -11.16 -10.62 12.44
C THR A 184 -11.54 -10.49 10.97
N CYS A 185 -12.34 -11.44 10.48
CA CYS A 185 -12.79 -11.51 9.10
C CYS A 185 -14.32 -11.54 9.00
N ASN A 186 -14.85 -11.23 7.80
CA ASN A 186 -16.27 -11.35 7.47
C ASN A 186 -17.22 -10.47 8.34
N VAL A 187 -16.76 -9.26 8.67
CA VAL A 187 -17.50 -8.26 9.47
C VAL A 187 -17.57 -6.90 8.76
N TYR A 188 -18.40 -5.99 9.25
CA TYR A 188 -18.38 -4.58 8.86
C TYR A 188 -17.42 -3.80 9.75
N SER A 189 -16.60 -2.93 9.14
CA SER A 189 -15.58 -2.13 9.84
C SER A 189 -15.31 -0.82 9.09
N PRO A 190 -14.99 0.28 9.77
CA PRO A 190 -14.53 1.50 9.13
C PRO A 190 -13.13 1.31 8.52
N TRP A 191 -12.90 1.81 7.30
CA TRP A 191 -11.58 1.76 6.67
C TRP A 191 -10.66 2.87 7.16
N ALA A 192 -9.46 2.48 7.59
CA ALA A 192 -8.35 3.38 7.78
C ALA A 192 -7.64 3.70 6.45
N LYS A 193 -6.79 4.71 6.47
CA LYS A 193 -6.02 5.23 5.34
C LYS A 193 -4.55 5.39 5.67
#